data_AF-A0AAU3W1W9-F1
#
_entry.id   AF-A0AAU3W1W9-F1
#
_cell.length_a   1.000
_cell.length_b   1.000
_cell.length_c   1.000
_cell.angle_alpha   90.00
_cell.angle_beta   90.00
_cell.angle_gamma   90.00
#
_symmetry.space_group_name_H-M   'P 1'
#
loop_
_entity.id
_entity.type
_entity.pdbx_description
1 polymer ?
#
loop_
_entity_poly.entity_id
_entity_poly.type
_entity_poly.pdbx_seq_one_letter_code
_entity_poly.pdbx_strand_id
1 'polypeptide(L)'
;MRRRQPLTPTPTPTQAPAPAPSRETERWTSAPDPLLALALGDLAFYEQVRDSARRWYRLSELGALTTSSCTVVAAGLGAPAWLTALIAGGALFFTGFRQVFGHGPRYVLAAQSREGLRRAINRYQLLPDSARDEEARQTLLAAVENVGAEELRQWSDQRQRATTGGSSPS
;
A
#
# COMPACT_ATOMS: atom_id res chain seq x y z
N MET A 1 56.19 -17.77 33.87
CA MET A 1 55.44 -18.87 33.21
C MET A 1 53.95 -18.49 33.13
N ARG A 2 53.46 -18.08 31.96
CA ARG A 2 52.04 -17.79 31.68
C ARG A 2 51.58 -18.74 30.57
N ARG A 3 50.68 -19.68 30.89
CA ARG A 3 50.07 -20.57 29.89
C ARG A 3 49.18 -19.74 28.96
N ARG A 4 49.44 -19.79 27.65
CA ARG A 4 48.51 -19.31 26.62
C ARG A 4 47.36 -20.32 26.52
N GLN A 5 46.12 -19.88 26.71
CA GLN A 5 44.94 -20.67 26.38
C GLN A 5 44.75 -20.69 24.86
N PRO A 6 44.38 -21.83 24.26
CA PRO A 6 44.07 -21.93 22.83
C PRO A 6 42.70 -21.29 22.53
N LEU A 7 42.65 -20.51 21.45
CA LEU A 7 41.43 -19.94 20.88
C LEU A 7 40.54 -21.06 20.35
N THR A 8 39.32 -21.18 20.87
CA THR A 8 38.26 -22.03 20.29
C THR A 8 37.84 -21.47 18.92
N PRO A 9 37.71 -22.29 17.88
CA PRO A 9 37.19 -21.83 16.59
C PRO A 9 35.70 -21.45 16.72
N THR A 10 35.35 -20.26 16.25
CA THR A 10 33.97 -19.79 16.12
C THR A 10 33.19 -20.75 15.20
N PRO A 11 32.01 -21.25 15.61
CA PRO A 11 31.18 -22.06 14.72
C PRO A 11 30.72 -21.21 13.53
N THR A 12 31.00 -21.68 12.32
CA THR A 12 30.44 -21.12 11.07
C THR A 12 28.90 -21.15 11.17
N PRO A 13 28.19 -20.03 10.95
CA PRO A 13 26.74 -20.07 10.94
C PRO A 13 26.27 -21.01 9.84
N THR A 14 25.64 -22.12 10.21
CA THR A 14 24.90 -22.99 9.31
C THR A 14 23.86 -22.14 8.60
N GLN A 15 24.06 -21.91 7.30
CA GLN A 15 23.10 -21.22 6.45
C GLN A 15 21.82 -22.05 6.44
N ALA A 16 20.75 -21.54 7.07
CA ALA A 16 19.44 -22.17 7.03
C ALA A 16 19.01 -22.30 5.56
N PRO A 17 18.35 -23.42 5.17
CA PRO A 17 17.83 -23.57 3.81
C PRO A 17 16.91 -22.39 3.50
N ALA A 18 17.07 -21.82 2.31
CA ALA A 18 16.24 -20.69 1.86
C ALA A 18 14.75 -21.07 2.00
N PRO A 19 13.89 -20.18 2.53
CA PRO A 19 12.47 -20.45 2.62
C PRO A 19 11.92 -20.74 1.22
N ALA A 20 11.05 -21.73 1.11
CA ALA A 20 10.38 -22.04 -0.14
C ALA A 20 9.70 -20.77 -0.70
N PRO A 21 9.77 -20.53 -2.03
CA PRO A 21 9.14 -19.36 -2.63
C PRO A 21 7.65 -19.34 -2.28
N SER A 22 7.11 -18.14 -2.01
CA SER A 22 5.68 -18.01 -1.76
C SER A 22 4.91 -18.39 -3.03
N ARG A 23 3.65 -18.85 -2.91
CA ARG A 23 2.81 -19.21 -4.07
C ARG A 23 2.69 -18.08 -5.11
N GLU A 24 2.80 -16.82 -4.66
CA GLU A 24 2.85 -15.66 -5.55
C GLU A 24 4.17 -15.60 -6.31
N THR A 25 5.30 -15.82 -5.63
CA THR A 25 6.62 -15.93 -6.26
C THR A 25 6.66 -17.01 -7.34
N GLU A 26 6.15 -18.20 -7.05
CA GLU A 26 6.07 -19.30 -8.03
C GLU A 26 5.20 -18.96 -9.24
N ARG A 27 4.10 -18.22 -9.03
CA ARG A 27 3.14 -17.88 -10.08
C ARG A 27 3.74 -16.98 -11.15
N TRP A 28 4.48 -15.93 -10.78
CA TRP A 28 5.04 -15.02 -11.78
C TRP A 28 6.38 -15.52 -12.34
N THR A 29 7.20 -16.23 -11.56
CA THR A 29 8.47 -16.81 -12.05
C THR A 29 8.25 -17.92 -13.09
N SER A 30 7.11 -18.61 -13.04
CA SER A 30 6.77 -19.68 -13.99
C SER A 30 6.12 -19.17 -15.29
N ALA A 31 5.88 -17.87 -15.42
CA ALA A 31 5.25 -17.30 -16.62
C ALA A 31 6.23 -17.28 -17.81
N PRO A 32 5.74 -17.30 -19.07
CA PRO A 32 6.59 -17.18 -20.26
C PRO A 32 7.45 -15.90 -20.27
N ASP A 33 6.93 -14.83 -19.67
CA ASP A 33 7.62 -13.58 -19.40
C ASP A 33 7.44 -13.21 -17.92
N PRO A 34 8.38 -13.59 -17.05
CA PRO A 34 8.27 -13.36 -15.61
C PRO A 34 8.21 -11.89 -15.21
N LEU A 35 8.93 -11.03 -15.93
CA LEU A 35 8.98 -9.60 -15.61
C LEU A 35 7.65 -8.93 -15.97
N LEU A 36 7.08 -9.27 -17.13
CA LEU A 36 5.76 -8.80 -17.50
C LEU A 36 4.70 -9.31 -16.52
N ALA A 37 4.79 -10.57 -16.07
CA ALA A 37 3.88 -11.14 -15.09
C ALA A 37 3.96 -10.42 -13.72
N LEU A 38 5.16 -10.09 -13.25
CA LEU A 38 5.37 -9.28 -12.06
C LEU A 38 4.71 -7.89 -12.22
N ALA A 39 5.03 -7.18 -13.30
CA ALA A 39 4.50 -5.84 -13.55
C ALA A 39 2.96 -5.81 -13.65
N LEU A 40 2.34 -6.84 -14.26
CA LEU A 40 0.89 -6.98 -14.30
C LEU A 40 0.29 -7.26 -12.91
N GLY A 41 0.98 -8.03 -12.07
CA GLY A 41 0.60 -8.24 -10.68
C GLY A 41 0.58 -6.94 -9.89
N ASP A 42 1.65 -6.14 -10.00
CA ASP A 42 1.74 -4.83 -9.36
C ASP A 42 0.66 -3.87 -9.87
N LEU A 43 0.38 -3.88 -11.17
CA LEU A 43 -0.69 -3.07 -11.76
C LEU A 43 -2.06 -3.43 -11.17
N ALA A 44 -2.37 -4.72 -11.05
CA ALA A 44 -3.62 -5.21 -10.47
C ALA A 44 -3.74 -4.86 -8.98
N PHE A 45 -2.63 -4.93 -8.23
CA PHE A 45 -2.57 -4.48 -6.85
C PHE A 45 -2.94 -2.99 -6.73
N TYR A 46 -2.33 -2.12 -7.55
CA TYR A 46 -2.64 -0.69 -7.52
C TYR A 46 -4.07 -0.37 -7.94
N GLU A 47 -4.65 -1.14 -8.87
CA GLU A 47 -6.07 -1.06 -9.22
C GLU A 47 -6.97 -1.39 -8.03
N GLN A 48 -6.71 -2.50 -7.35
CA GLN A 48 -7.48 -2.93 -6.21
C GLN A 48 -7.39 -1.93 -5.05
N VAL A 49 -6.20 -1.37 -4.80
CA VAL A 49 -6.00 -0.33 -3.79
C VAL A 49 -6.80 0.93 -4.13
N ARG A 50 -6.71 1.41 -5.38
CA ARG A 50 -7.44 2.59 -5.85
C ARG A 50 -8.96 2.41 -5.71
N ASP A 51 -9.47 1.27 -6.15
CA ASP A 51 -10.91 0.99 -6.17
C ASP A 51 -11.44 0.75 -4.75
N SER A 52 -10.64 0.15 -3.87
CA SER A 52 -10.97 0.02 -2.45
C SER A 52 -11.00 1.38 -1.75
N ALA A 53 -10.02 2.26 -2.03
CA ALA A 53 -10.01 3.62 -1.48
C ALA A 53 -11.27 4.42 -1.89
N ARG A 54 -11.71 4.29 -3.16
CA ARG A 54 -12.97 4.90 -3.62
C ARG A 54 -14.21 4.35 -2.91
N ARG A 55 -14.25 3.05 -2.64
CA ARG A 55 -15.37 2.43 -1.91
C ARG A 55 -15.41 2.92 -0.46
N TRP A 56 -14.28 2.93 0.22
CA TRP A 56 -14.20 3.39 1.60
C TRP A 56 -14.48 4.88 1.75
N TYR A 57 -14.01 5.71 0.81
CA TYR A 57 -14.34 7.13 0.79
C TYR A 57 -15.85 7.33 0.74
N ARG A 58 -16.53 6.72 -0.25
CA ARG A 58 -17.99 6.78 -0.38
C ARG A 58 -18.71 6.24 0.84
N LEU A 59 -18.25 5.12 1.40
CA LEU A 59 -18.84 4.54 2.60
C LEU A 59 -18.74 5.47 3.80
N SER A 60 -17.60 6.16 3.96
CA SER A 60 -17.40 7.11 5.05
C SER A 60 -18.24 8.38 4.91
N GLU A 61 -18.39 8.91 3.70
CA GLU A 61 -19.26 10.06 3.44
C GLU A 61 -20.73 9.70 3.67
N LEU A 62 -21.19 8.58 3.10
CA LEU A 62 -22.56 8.11 3.30
C LEU A 62 -22.83 7.78 4.77
N GLY A 63 -21.86 7.20 5.46
CA GLY A 63 -21.93 6.93 6.90
C GLY A 63 -22.09 8.21 7.71
N ALA A 64 -21.28 9.23 7.43
CA ALA A 64 -21.38 10.53 8.10
C ALA A 64 -22.73 11.21 7.85
N LEU A 65 -23.22 11.20 6.60
CA LEU A 65 -24.53 11.75 6.24
C LEU A 65 -25.67 11.00 6.95
N THR A 66 -25.67 9.68 6.87
CA THR A 66 -26.69 8.82 7.50
C THR A 66 -26.73 9.07 9.00
N THR A 67 -25.57 9.09 9.65
CA THR A 67 -25.51 9.27 11.11
C THR A 67 -25.98 10.67 11.53
N SER A 68 -25.63 11.70 10.75
CA SER A 68 -26.09 13.07 10.99
C SER A 68 -27.61 13.18 10.85
N SER A 69 -28.18 12.59 9.78
CA SER A 69 -29.64 12.55 9.58
C SER A 69 -30.36 11.76 10.68
N CYS A 70 -29.82 10.60 11.09
CA CYS A 70 -30.40 9.78 12.15
C CYS A 70 -30.43 10.51 13.49
N THR A 71 -29.43 11.35 13.80
CA THR A 71 -29.40 12.15 15.04
C THR A 71 -30.63 13.05 15.15
N VAL A 72 -30.99 13.73 14.07
CA VAL A 72 -32.15 14.64 14.03
C VAL A 72 -33.46 13.87 14.23
N VAL A 73 -33.61 12.73 13.55
CA VAL A 73 -34.81 11.87 13.68
C VAL A 73 -34.93 11.29 15.09
N ALA A 74 -33.83 10.80 15.65
CA ALA A 74 -33.81 10.24 16.99
C ALA A 74 -34.14 11.29 18.06
N ALA A 75 -33.62 12.51 17.92
CA ALA A 75 -33.95 13.63 18.81
C ALA A 75 -35.44 14.00 18.70
N GLY A 76 -35.99 14.11 17.49
CA GLY A 76 -37.39 14.47 17.25
C GLY A 76 -38.39 13.43 17.76
N LEU A 77 -38.01 12.16 17.80
CA LEU A 77 -38.86 11.04 18.27
C LEU A 77 -38.69 10.74 19.77
N GLY A 78 -37.82 11.44 20.49
CA GLY A 78 -37.51 11.12 21.89
C GLY A 78 -36.92 9.72 22.06
N ALA A 79 -36.04 9.33 21.14
CA ALA A 79 -35.53 7.97 21.04
C ALA A 79 -34.81 7.49 22.32
N PRO A 80 -34.87 6.19 22.62
CA PRO A 80 -34.23 5.63 23.81
C PRO A 80 -32.71 5.78 23.78
N ALA A 81 -32.11 5.91 24.96
CA ALA A 81 -30.69 6.25 25.14
C ALA A 81 -29.70 5.31 24.42
N TRP A 82 -30.04 4.02 24.27
CA TRP A 82 -29.18 3.08 23.55
C TRP A 82 -29.10 3.40 22.05
N LEU A 83 -30.17 3.92 21.45
CA LEU A 83 -30.21 4.25 20.04
C LEU A 83 -29.43 5.53 19.75
N THR A 84 -29.58 6.55 20.60
CA THR A 84 -28.79 7.79 20.49
C THR A 84 -27.30 7.53 20.72
N ALA A 85 -26.94 6.63 21.64
CA ALA A 85 -25.56 6.20 21.84
C ALA A 85 -24.96 5.49 20.62
N LEU A 86 -25.72 4.62 19.93
CA LEU A 86 -25.25 3.98 18.69
C LEU A 86 -25.03 4.99 17.57
N ILE A 87 -25.93 5.96 17.42
CA ILE A 87 -25.80 7.04 16.43
C ILE A 87 -24.55 7.89 16.75
N ALA A 88 -24.39 8.34 17.98
CA ALA A 88 -23.21 9.11 18.39
C ALA A 88 -21.90 8.32 18.20
N GLY A 89 -21.90 7.03 18.58
CA GLY A 89 -20.77 6.13 18.38
C GLY A 89 -20.42 5.93 16.91
N GLY A 90 -21.42 5.79 16.04
CA GLY A 90 -21.24 5.76 14.59
C GLY A 90 -20.59 7.03 14.05
N ALA A 91 -21.00 8.20 14.52
CA ALA A 91 -20.46 9.48 14.06
C ALA A 91 -18.98 9.62 14.44
N LEU A 92 -18.64 9.25 15.67
CA LEU A 92 -17.25 9.21 16.14
C LEU A 92 -16.42 8.17 15.39
N PHE A 93 -16.99 7.00 15.10
CA PHE A 93 -16.34 5.97 14.29
C PHE A 93 -16.01 6.48 12.90
N PHE A 94 -16.96 7.06 12.16
CA PHE A 94 -16.70 7.61 10.82
C PHE A 94 -15.70 8.76 10.84
N THR A 95 -15.74 9.58 11.90
CA THR A 95 -14.78 10.67 12.11
C THR A 95 -13.36 10.13 12.32
N GLY A 96 -13.19 9.18 13.24
CA GLY A 96 -11.91 8.53 13.53
C GLY A 96 -11.40 7.69 12.35
N PHE A 97 -12.28 6.98 11.66
CA PHE A 97 -11.97 6.22 10.45
C PHE A 97 -11.37 7.12 9.37
N ARG A 98 -11.96 8.31 9.16
CA ARG A 98 -11.43 9.30 8.22
C ARG A 98 -10.02 9.78 8.59
N GLN A 99 -9.76 9.99 9.89
CA GLN A 99 -8.46 10.41 10.41
C GLN A 99 -7.39 9.32 10.30
N VAL A 100 -7.72 8.09 10.71
CA VAL A 100 -6.79 6.95 10.71
C VAL A 100 -6.39 6.58 9.29
N PHE A 101 -7.36 6.55 8.38
CA PHE A 101 -7.09 6.02 7.06
C PHE A 101 -6.76 7.06 6.00
N GLY A 102 -6.92 8.37 6.27
CA GLY A 102 -6.38 9.47 5.45
C GLY A 102 -6.48 9.21 3.94
N HIS A 103 -7.67 8.89 3.45
CA HIS A 103 -7.85 8.30 2.11
C HIS A 103 -7.53 9.23 0.94
N GLY A 104 -7.48 10.55 1.17
CA GLY A 104 -7.25 11.55 0.13
C GLY A 104 -5.87 11.40 -0.55
N PRO A 105 -4.75 11.49 0.17
CA PRO A 105 -3.42 11.39 -0.42
C PRO A 105 -3.09 10.00 -0.98
N ARG A 106 -3.57 8.93 -0.32
CA ARG A 106 -3.20 7.54 -0.67
C ARG A 106 -3.82 7.07 -1.98
N TYR A 107 -5.02 7.55 -2.33
CA TYR A 107 -5.65 7.24 -3.61
C TYR A 107 -4.92 7.90 -4.78
N VAL A 108 -4.51 9.16 -4.63
CA VAL A 108 -3.82 9.90 -5.69
C VAL A 108 -2.48 9.26 -6.00
N LEU A 109 -1.74 8.86 -4.96
CA LEU A 109 -0.46 8.17 -5.11
C LEU A 109 -0.64 6.83 -5.82
N ALA A 110 -1.58 5.98 -5.37
CA ALA A 110 -1.86 4.71 -6.04
C ALA A 110 -2.31 4.90 -7.51
N ALA A 111 -3.08 5.96 -7.80
CA ALA A 111 -3.48 6.28 -9.17
C ALA A 111 -2.30 6.73 -10.05
N GLN A 112 -1.36 7.49 -9.49
CA GLN A 112 -0.14 7.93 -10.17
C GLN A 112 0.78 6.74 -10.47
N SER A 113 1.06 5.90 -9.47
CA SER A 113 1.83 4.66 -9.60
C SER A 113 1.22 3.74 -10.65
N ARG A 114 -0.10 3.52 -10.59
CA ARG A 114 -0.84 2.74 -11.59
C ARG A 114 -0.65 3.29 -12.99
N GLU A 115 -0.80 4.60 -13.19
CA GLU A 115 -0.73 5.18 -14.53
C GLU A 115 0.69 5.15 -15.10
N GLY A 116 1.71 5.37 -14.26
CA GLY A 116 3.12 5.19 -14.64
C GLY A 116 3.40 3.76 -15.10
N LEU A 117 3.01 2.78 -14.28
CA LEU A 117 3.21 1.36 -14.56
C LEU A 117 2.41 0.89 -15.78
N ARG A 118 1.14 1.32 -15.92
CA ARG A 118 0.29 1.01 -17.08
C ARG A 118 0.92 1.48 -18.39
N ARG A 119 1.52 2.67 -18.41
CA ARG A 119 2.18 3.21 -19.60
C ARG A 119 3.44 2.42 -19.96
N ALA A 120 4.22 2.01 -18.97
CA ALA A 120 5.41 1.17 -19.18
C ALA A 120 5.04 -0.21 -19.74
N ILE A 121 4.04 -0.87 -19.14
CA ILE A 121 3.51 -2.16 -19.60
C ILE A 121 2.97 -2.05 -21.03
N ASN A 122 2.15 -1.03 -21.32
CA ASN A 122 1.61 -0.83 -22.66
C ASN A 122 2.74 -0.64 -23.69
N ARG A 123 3.77 0.15 -23.37
CA ARG A 123 4.92 0.35 -24.26
C ARG A 123 5.66 -0.97 -24.51
N TYR A 124 5.84 -1.78 -23.47
CA TYR A 124 6.48 -3.08 -23.57
C TYR A 124 5.67 -4.06 -24.43
N GLN A 125 4.34 -4.12 -24.23
CA GLN A 125 3.46 -5.01 -24.98
C GLN A 125 3.29 -4.58 -26.45
N LEU A 126 3.46 -3.29 -26.77
CA LEU A 126 3.45 -2.80 -28.15
C LEU A 126 4.66 -3.27 -28.96
N LEU A 127 5.75 -3.70 -28.32
CA LEU A 127 6.85 -4.34 -29.02
C LEU A 127 6.40 -5.73 -29.51
N PRO A 128 6.70 -6.09 -30.77
CA PRO A 128 6.53 -7.46 -31.23
C PRO A 128 7.41 -8.40 -30.40
N ASP A 129 7.00 -9.67 -30.27
CA ASP A 129 7.69 -10.64 -29.37
C ASP A 129 9.20 -10.76 -29.68
N SER A 130 9.61 -10.62 -30.94
CA SER A 130 11.02 -10.64 -31.36
C SER A 130 11.83 -9.41 -30.91
N ALA A 131 11.17 -8.31 -30.56
CA ALA A 131 11.79 -7.07 -30.07
C ALA A 131 11.65 -6.89 -28.55
N ARG A 132 11.10 -7.90 -27.84
CA ARG A 132 11.05 -7.95 -26.36
C ARG A 132 12.32 -8.59 -25.80
N ASP A 133 13.45 -8.01 -26.23
CA ASP A 133 14.78 -8.41 -25.84
C ASP A 133 15.14 -7.96 -24.42
N GLU A 134 16.39 -8.19 -24.03
CA GLU A 134 16.88 -7.84 -22.71
C GLU A 134 16.83 -6.33 -22.46
N GLU A 135 17.06 -5.48 -23.47
CA GLU A 135 16.99 -4.02 -23.32
C GLU A 135 15.55 -3.56 -23.02
N ALA A 136 14.57 -4.12 -23.73
CA ALA A 136 13.16 -3.88 -23.45
C ALA A 136 12.78 -4.33 -22.03
N ARG A 137 13.31 -5.47 -21.57
CA ARG A 137 13.09 -5.98 -20.21
C ARG A 137 13.71 -5.08 -19.16
N GLN A 138 14.96 -4.66 -19.33
CA GLN A 138 15.63 -3.72 -18.42
C GLN A 138 14.88 -2.39 -18.33
N THR A 139 14.34 -1.91 -19.45
CA THR A 139 13.50 -0.70 -19.47
C THR A 139 12.23 -0.86 -18.64
N LEU A 140 11.56 -2.02 -18.75
CA LEU A 140 10.37 -2.32 -17.95
C LEU A 140 10.72 -2.48 -16.46
N LEU A 141 11.80 -3.17 -16.14
CA LEU A 141 12.27 -3.36 -14.76
C LEU A 141 12.59 -2.01 -14.10
N ALA A 142 13.34 -1.14 -14.77
CA ALA A 142 13.63 0.19 -14.28
C ALA A 142 12.34 1.01 -14.03
N ALA A 143 11.30 0.82 -14.85
CA ALA A 143 10.01 1.47 -14.61
C ALA A 143 9.31 0.94 -13.35
N VAL A 144 9.34 -0.37 -13.10
CA VAL A 144 8.80 -1.00 -11.88
C VAL A 144 9.54 -0.47 -10.64
N GLU A 145 10.88 -0.49 -10.68
CA GLU A 145 11.71 -0.03 -9.56
C GLU A 145 11.51 1.46 -9.26
N ASN A 146 11.41 2.30 -10.30
CA ASN A 146 11.15 3.73 -10.14
C ASN A 146 9.80 4.01 -9.48
N VAL A 147 8.75 3.23 -9.81
CA VAL A 147 7.45 3.36 -9.14
C VAL A 147 7.58 3.03 -7.66
N GLY A 148 8.25 1.93 -7.31
CA GLY A 148 8.47 1.56 -5.90
C GLY A 148 9.32 2.57 -5.13
N ALA A 149 10.39 3.09 -5.75
CA ALA A 149 11.26 4.09 -5.15
C ALA A 149 10.54 5.42 -4.89
N GLU A 150 9.71 5.87 -5.84
CA GLU A 150 8.93 7.09 -5.71
C GLU A 150 7.89 6.96 -4.58
N GLU A 151 7.24 5.79 -4.45
CA GLU A 151 6.35 5.55 -3.32
C GLU A 151 7.10 5.66 -2.00
N LEU A 152 8.23 4.94 -1.85
CA LEU A 152 9.01 4.97 -0.61
C LEU A 152 9.43 6.39 -0.23
N ARG A 153 9.85 7.20 -1.20
CA ARG A 153 10.20 8.61 -1.02
C ARG A 153 9.01 9.44 -0.52
N GLN A 154 7.83 9.24 -1.11
CA GLN A 154 6.63 9.95 -0.68
C GLN A 154 6.17 9.53 0.72
N TRP A 155 6.34 8.25 1.08
CA TRP A 155 6.08 7.75 2.42
C TRP A 155 7.03 8.37 3.45
N SER A 156 8.33 8.48 3.14
CA SER A 156 9.28 9.16 4.03
C SER A 156 8.94 10.64 4.17
N ASP A 157 8.61 11.33 3.08
CA ASP A 157 8.30 12.76 3.09
C ASP A 157 7.04 13.07 3.93
N GLN A 158 5.99 12.23 3.80
CA GLN A 158 4.77 12.36 4.61
C GLN A 158 5.06 12.16 6.10
N ARG A 159 5.90 11.18 6.45
CA ARG A 159 6.26 10.91 7.85
C ARG A 159 7.09 12.04 8.45
N GLN A 160 8.04 12.59 7.69
CA GLN A 160 8.87 13.71 8.11
C GLN A 160 8.03 14.97 8.39
N ARG A 161 7.04 15.26 7.53
CA ARG A 161 6.12 16.41 7.73
C ARG A 161 5.25 16.24 8.96
N ALA A 162 4.78 15.02 9.24
CA ALA A 162 4.00 14.73 10.44
C ALA A 162 4.81 14.92 11.73
N THR A 163 6.12 14.61 11.74
CA THR A 163 6.98 14.80 12.91
C THR A 163 7.41 16.26 13.11
N THR A 164 7.70 17.00 12.04
CA THR A 164 8.15 18.40 12.13
C THR A 164 7.01 19.36 12.44
N GLY A 165 5.79 19.10 11.95
CA GLY A 165 4.61 19.91 12.24
C GLY A 165 4.11 19.81 13.70
N GLY A 166 4.56 18.82 14.46
CA GLY A 166 4.28 18.69 15.90
C GLY A 166 5.25 19.46 16.81
N SER A 167 6.28 20.08 16.24
CA SER A 167 7.35 20.75 16.98
C SER A 167 7.30 22.27 16.77
N SER A 168 6.18 22.90 17.11
CA SER A 168 6.15 24.36 17.30
C SER A 168 6.44 24.66 18.78
N PRO A 169 7.61 25.23 19.12
CA PRO A 169 7.90 25.64 20.49
C PRO A 169 6.99 26.81 20.88
N SER A 170 6.43 26.71 22.09
CA SER A 170 5.69 27.78 22.79
C SER A 170 6.63 28.87 23.30
#